data_AF-A0A9D5CUQ0-F1
#
_entry.id   AF-A0A9D5CUQ0-F1
#
_cell.length_a   1.000
_cell.length_b   1.000
_cell.length_c   1.000
_cell.angle_alpha   90.00
_cell.angle_beta   90.00
_cell.angle_gamma   90.00
#
_symmetry.space_group_name_H-M   'P 1'
#
loop_
_entity.id
_entity.type
_entity.pdbx_description
1 polymer ?
#
loop_
_entity_poly.entity_id
_entity_poly.type
_entity_poly.pdbx_seq_one_letter_code
_entity_poly.pdbx_strand_id
1 'polypeptide(L)'
;MAAIPSVTPENEPAETKTLAPVNSLAAEAVDGAGDGAGPVPVVVERLRHQVDGIIFKVDELEVKVNEVAQFYSNKKRSKGAKDGKDKKMAVSSCSNLIAGENSLNAKDGGLCTKRMQELMRQFGTILRQISQHKWAWPFMEPVDVEGLGLHDYYDIIKKPMDFSTIKNQMEAKDAPGYKNVREIYADVRLVFTNAMTYNDEKNDIHVMAKTLLDKFEEKWLQLLPKVIEEERRQKEEEAQAHENMQIAQEAAIAKMAKDMNTELAALNSQLDGLREMVVQKCRKMSAEEKRRLGAGLSNLSAEDLSKVLEIIAQNNPSFRATTEEVEIDLDAQSETTLWKLKFFMKGAMELQTKNSPSNADENSKRKKEICDALAKTAKRRSKLLSSV
;
A
#
# COMPACT_ATOMS: atom_id res chain seq x y z
N MET A 1 11.00 42.77 17.65
CA MET A 1 9.67 43.03 18.24
C MET A 1 8.64 42.98 17.12
N ALA A 2 7.85 41.91 17.07
CA ALA A 2 6.49 41.79 16.53
C ALA A 2 6.13 40.30 16.62
N ALA A 3 5.29 39.95 17.60
CA ALA A 3 4.90 38.60 17.95
C ALA A 3 3.69 38.14 17.12
N ILE A 4 3.70 36.90 16.66
CA ILE A 4 2.60 36.23 15.96
C ILE A 4 2.23 35.00 16.81
N PRO A 5 0.95 34.79 17.19
CA PRO A 5 0.56 33.69 18.06
C PRO A 5 0.49 32.37 17.31
N SER A 6 1.11 31.35 17.93
CA SER A 6 1.01 29.94 17.58
C SER A 6 -0.29 29.37 18.14
N VAL A 7 -1.13 28.78 17.28
CA VAL A 7 -2.30 28.00 17.69
C VAL A 7 -2.01 26.53 17.38
N THR A 8 -1.67 25.79 18.42
CA THR A 8 -1.70 24.33 18.47
C THR A 8 -3.11 23.90 18.90
N PRO A 9 -3.79 22.98 18.20
CA PRO A 9 -4.94 22.31 18.76
C PRO A 9 -4.46 21.19 19.70
N GLU A 10 -4.83 21.31 20.96
CA GLU A 10 -4.70 20.27 21.98
C GLU A 10 -5.49 19.02 21.58
N ASN A 11 -4.85 17.88 21.82
CA ASN A 11 -5.34 16.55 21.57
C ASN A 11 -6.02 16.07 22.86
N GLU A 12 -7.33 16.28 23.01
CA GLU A 12 -8.12 15.66 24.09
C GLU A 12 -8.63 14.27 23.65
N PRO A 13 -8.62 13.28 24.56
CA PRO A 13 -8.96 11.90 24.24
C PRO A 13 -10.47 11.73 24.06
N ALA A 14 -10.87 11.10 22.96
CA ALA A 14 -12.26 10.73 22.71
C ALA A 14 -12.77 9.77 23.81
N GLU A 15 -13.75 10.26 24.57
CA GLU A 15 -14.56 9.47 25.50
C GLU A 15 -15.19 8.28 24.78
N THR A 16 -14.93 7.08 25.31
CA THR A 16 -15.62 5.85 24.94
C THR A 16 -17.07 5.90 25.44
N LYS A 17 -17.99 6.38 24.60
CA LYS A 17 -19.43 6.20 24.83
C LYS A 17 -19.80 4.73 24.70
N THR A 18 -19.90 4.07 25.85
CA THR A 18 -20.60 2.80 26.03
C THR A 18 -22.06 2.96 25.58
N LEU A 19 -22.43 2.35 24.45
CA LEU A 19 -23.83 2.24 24.03
C LEU A 19 -24.44 0.96 24.63
N ALA A 20 -25.48 1.18 25.41
CA ALA A 20 -26.30 0.19 26.08
C ALA A 20 -26.97 -0.81 25.09
N PRO A 21 -27.32 -2.03 25.54
CA PRO A 21 -27.97 -3.02 24.69
C PRO A 21 -29.40 -2.59 24.35
N VAL A 22 -29.74 -2.59 23.06
CA VAL A 22 -31.09 -2.31 22.56
C VAL A 22 -31.96 -3.54 22.78
N ASN A 23 -32.53 -3.65 23.98
CA ASN A 23 -33.72 -4.46 24.23
C ASN A 23 -34.94 -3.58 23.99
N SER A 24 -35.72 -3.87 22.94
CA SER A 24 -37.18 -3.68 22.88
C SER A 24 -37.65 -3.84 21.43
N LEU A 25 -38.24 -5.00 21.14
CA LEU A 25 -39.40 -5.20 20.25
C LEU A 25 -39.57 -6.72 20.04
N ALA A 26 -39.97 -7.40 21.11
CA ALA A 26 -40.59 -8.70 21.05
C ALA A 26 -41.96 -8.57 21.72
N ALA A 27 -43.04 -8.63 20.93
CA ALA A 27 -44.32 -9.26 21.28
C ALA A 27 -45.38 -8.95 20.20
N GLU A 28 -46.34 -9.88 20.09
CA GLU A 28 -47.53 -9.90 19.23
C GLU A 28 -47.26 -10.37 17.78
N ALA A 29 -47.75 -11.51 17.28
CA ALA A 29 -48.67 -12.57 17.73
C ALA A 29 -48.42 -13.79 16.77
N VAL A 30 -48.85 -15.04 16.92
CA VAL A 30 -50.09 -15.66 17.43
C VAL A 30 -49.79 -17.14 17.74
N ASP A 31 -50.51 -17.63 18.74
CA ASP A 31 -50.80 -19.00 19.16
C ASP A 31 -50.96 -20.06 18.03
N GLY A 32 -50.58 -21.31 18.32
CA GLY A 32 -50.73 -22.45 17.40
C GLY A 32 -49.79 -23.61 17.73
N ALA A 33 -50.29 -24.57 18.51
CA ALA A 33 -49.64 -25.81 18.91
C ALA A 33 -49.11 -26.65 17.72
N GLY A 34 -47.89 -27.18 17.85
CA GLY A 34 -47.30 -28.14 16.91
C GLY A 34 -45.87 -28.51 17.28
N ASP A 35 -45.66 -29.80 17.50
CA ASP A 35 -44.52 -30.48 18.11
C ASP A 35 -43.15 -30.28 17.41
N GLY A 36 -42.06 -30.25 18.20
CA GLY A 36 -40.71 -30.56 17.74
C GLY A 36 -39.84 -29.50 17.04
N ALA A 37 -39.73 -28.26 17.54
CA ALA A 37 -38.64 -27.35 17.14
C ALA A 37 -38.28 -26.35 18.27
N GLY A 38 -37.00 -26.19 18.59
CA GLY A 38 -36.52 -25.27 19.64
C GLY A 38 -36.94 -23.81 19.43
N PRO A 39 -36.80 -22.94 20.46
CA PRO A 39 -37.45 -21.62 20.48
C PRO A 39 -36.99 -20.76 19.29
N VAL A 40 -37.95 -20.35 18.47
CA VAL A 40 -37.81 -19.45 17.30
C VAL A 40 -36.88 -18.23 17.54
N PRO A 41 -36.85 -17.58 18.74
CA PRO A 41 -35.94 -16.47 19.02
C PRO A 41 -34.44 -16.81 18.91
N VAL A 42 -34.04 -18.04 19.26
CA VAL A 42 -32.62 -18.45 19.31
C VAL A 42 -32.04 -18.64 17.91
N VAL A 43 -32.86 -19.08 16.95
CA VAL A 43 -32.45 -19.29 15.56
C VAL A 43 -32.27 -17.96 14.83
N VAL A 44 -33.19 -17.01 15.07
CA VAL A 44 -33.11 -15.66 14.51
C VAL A 44 -31.90 -14.92 15.05
N GLU A 45 -31.63 -15.02 16.35
CA GLU A 45 -30.47 -14.38 16.96
C GLU A 45 -29.15 -14.96 16.43
N ARG A 46 -29.07 -16.27 16.21
CA ARG A 46 -27.90 -16.92 15.58
C ARG A 46 -27.68 -16.42 14.16
N LEU A 47 -28.73 -16.34 13.35
CA LEU A 47 -28.65 -15.81 11.97
C LEU A 47 -28.20 -14.34 11.97
N ARG A 48 -28.72 -13.54 12.90
CA ARG A 48 -28.32 -12.15 13.09
C ARG A 48 -26.82 -12.02 13.35
N HIS A 49 -26.28 -12.81 14.30
CA HIS A 49 -24.85 -12.82 14.58
C HIS A 49 -24.00 -13.27 13.37
N GLN A 50 -24.48 -14.22 12.57
CA GLN A 50 -23.78 -14.65 11.35
C GLN A 50 -23.77 -13.56 10.28
N VAL A 51 -24.87 -12.82 10.10
CA VAL A 51 -24.95 -11.68 9.18
C VAL A 51 -24.06 -10.53 9.65
N ASP A 52 -24.10 -10.19 10.95
CA ASP A 52 -23.24 -9.16 11.54
C ASP A 52 -21.74 -9.51 11.34
N GLY A 53 -21.38 -10.79 11.45
CA GLY A 53 -20.02 -11.27 11.17
C GLY A 53 -19.61 -11.16 9.69
N ILE A 54 -20.54 -11.32 8.75
CA ILE A 54 -20.28 -11.09 7.31
C ILE A 54 -20.07 -9.60 7.05
N ILE A 55 -20.90 -8.74 7.63
CA ILE A 55 -20.79 -7.28 7.47
C ILE A 55 -19.41 -6.80 7.93
N PHE A 56 -18.96 -7.24 9.11
CA PHE A 56 -17.63 -6.87 9.63
C PHE A 56 -16.50 -7.26 8.67
N LYS A 57 -16.56 -8.45 8.06
CA LYS A 57 -15.56 -8.89 7.08
C LYS A 57 -15.63 -8.11 5.77
N VAL A 58 -16.82 -7.69 5.34
CA VAL A 58 -16.98 -6.82 4.17
C VAL A 58 -16.34 -5.46 4.42
N ASP A 59 -16.54 -4.88 5.62
CA ASP A 59 -15.92 -3.61 6.00
C ASP A 59 -14.38 -3.72 6.01
N GLU A 60 -13.84 -4.83 6.53
CA GLU A 60 -12.39 -5.10 6.51
C GLU A 60 -11.84 -5.21 5.09
N LEU A 61 -12.56 -5.90 4.20
CA LEU A 61 -12.20 -6.02 2.79
C LEU A 61 -12.27 -4.68 2.06
N GLU A 62 -13.21 -3.81 2.39
CA GLU A 62 -13.32 -2.47 1.80
C GLU A 62 -12.07 -1.62 2.07
N VAL A 63 -11.53 -1.67 3.29
CA VAL A 63 -10.26 -1.00 3.64
C VAL A 63 -9.11 -1.52 2.77
N LYS A 64 -8.96 -2.84 2.67
CA LYS A 64 -7.90 -3.48 1.87
C LYS A 64 -8.02 -3.16 0.38
N VAL A 65 -9.25 -3.07 -0.16
CA VAL A 65 -9.49 -2.67 -1.56
C VAL A 65 -9.06 -1.23 -1.80
N ASN A 66 -9.32 -0.33 -0.86
CA ASN A 66 -8.90 1.07 -0.96
C ASN A 66 -7.37 1.22 -0.98
N GLU A 67 -6.64 0.43 -0.19
CA GLU A 67 -5.17 0.42 -0.21
C GLU A 67 -4.61 0.00 -1.59
N VAL A 68 -5.14 -1.08 -2.16
CA VAL A 68 -4.77 -1.54 -3.51
C VAL A 68 -5.11 -0.48 -4.56
N ALA A 69 -6.29 0.14 -4.48
CA ALA A 69 -6.72 1.18 -5.41
C ALA A 69 -5.83 2.44 -5.34
N GLN A 70 -5.41 2.85 -4.14
CA GLN A 70 -4.49 3.97 -3.93
C GLN A 70 -3.12 3.69 -4.55
N PHE A 71 -2.59 2.48 -4.39
CA PHE A 71 -1.31 2.10 -4.99
C PHE A 71 -1.31 2.27 -6.53
N TYR A 72 -2.32 1.72 -7.21
CA TYR A 72 -2.42 1.84 -8.67
C TYR A 72 -2.73 3.27 -9.13
N SER A 73 -3.49 4.04 -8.35
CA SER A 73 -3.77 5.45 -8.64
C SER A 73 -2.51 6.31 -8.56
N ASN A 74 -1.67 6.10 -7.53
CA ASN A 74 -0.39 6.80 -7.37
C ASN A 74 0.61 6.40 -8.46
N LYS A 75 0.64 5.12 -8.86
CA LYS A 75 1.47 4.63 -9.98
C LYS A 75 1.07 5.21 -11.34
N LYS A 76 -0.23 5.44 -11.57
CA LYS A 76 -0.71 6.08 -12.81
C LYS A 76 -0.27 7.54 -12.91
N ARG A 77 -0.22 8.26 -11.78
CA ARG A 77 0.29 9.65 -11.73
C ARG A 77 1.79 9.73 -11.95
N SER A 78 2.57 8.74 -11.49
CA SER A 78 4.04 8.73 -11.69
C SER A 78 4.46 8.32 -13.11
N LYS A 79 3.71 7.43 -13.79
CA LYS A 79 3.96 7.09 -15.21
C LYS A 79 3.49 8.15 -16.20
N GLY A 80 2.50 8.97 -15.86
CA GLY A 80 2.00 10.07 -16.71
C GLY A 80 2.99 11.23 -16.92
N ALA A 81 4.17 11.21 -16.28
CA ALA A 81 5.21 12.21 -16.44
C ALA A 81 6.39 11.76 -17.34
N LYS A 82 6.38 10.51 -17.85
CA LYS A 82 7.39 10.01 -18.81
C LYS A 82 6.70 9.15 -19.87
N ASP A 83 6.32 9.78 -20.97
CA ASP A 83 5.70 9.13 -22.11
C ASP A 83 6.68 8.23 -22.89
N GLY A 84 6.16 7.09 -23.36
CA GLY A 84 6.56 6.46 -24.62
C GLY A 84 7.69 5.43 -24.60
N LYS A 85 7.40 4.19 -24.19
CA LYS A 85 7.78 2.99 -24.97
C LYS A 85 7.09 1.73 -24.43
N ASP A 86 6.43 1.04 -25.36
CA ASP A 86 5.78 -0.26 -25.17
C ASP A 86 6.67 -1.27 -24.44
N LYS A 87 6.17 -1.82 -23.33
CA LYS A 87 6.58 -3.14 -22.86
C LYS A 87 5.34 -4.01 -22.68
N LYS A 88 5.17 -4.88 -23.67
CA LYS A 88 4.19 -5.97 -23.71
C LYS A 88 4.46 -6.94 -22.56
N MET A 89 3.38 -7.51 -22.05
CA MET A 89 3.25 -8.39 -20.89
C MET A 89 4.37 -9.42 -20.67
N ALA A 90 4.78 -9.54 -19.41
CA ALA A 90 5.29 -10.78 -18.82
C ALA A 90 4.68 -10.97 -17.42
N VAL A 91 3.40 -11.36 -17.37
CA VAL A 91 2.72 -11.74 -16.11
C VAL A 91 2.73 -13.28 -15.92
N SER A 92 3.38 -14.03 -16.80
CA SER A 92 3.29 -15.50 -16.80
C SER A 92 4.44 -16.25 -16.09
N SER A 93 5.23 -15.61 -15.21
CA SER A 93 6.30 -16.35 -14.51
C SER A 93 6.66 -15.82 -13.12
N CYS A 94 5.65 -15.61 -12.26
CA CYS A 94 5.88 -15.30 -10.85
C CYS A 94 5.00 -16.17 -9.93
N SER A 95 5.00 -17.49 -10.17
CA SER A 95 4.36 -18.44 -9.23
C SER A 95 5.33 -18.94 -8.15
N ASN A 96 6.63 -18.65 -8.24
CA ASN A 96 7.64 -19.31 -7.40
C ASN A 96 8.43 -18.37 -6.45
N LEU A 97 8.05 -17.10 -6.27
CA LEU A 97 8.83 -16.17 -5.44
C LEU A 97 8.29 -15.95 -4.01
N ILE A 98 7.25 -16.67 -3.58
CA ILE A 98 6.65 -16.49 -2.25
C ILE A 98 7.01 -17.65 -1.27
N ALA A 99 7.92 -18.55 -1.67
CA ALA A 99 8.49 -19.56 -0.77
C ALA A 99 9.99 -19.26 -0.57
N GLY A 100 10.28 -18.31 0.32
CA GLY A 100 11.66 -17.90 0.61
C GLY A 100 11.77 -16.71 1.56
N GLU A 101 10.89 -16.59 2.56
CA GLU A 101 11.16 -15.73 3.69
C GLU A 101 12.28 -16.37 4.52
N ASN A 102 13.34 -15.60 4.75
CA ASN A 102 14.64 -15.94 5.37
C ASN A 102 15.70 -16.51 4.41
N SER A 103 16.59 -15.62 3.96
CA SER A 103 18.01 -15.85 3.63
C SER A 103 18.48 -15.24 2.30
N LEU A 104 18.25 -13.95 1.99
CA LEU A 104 18.98 -13.30 0.88
C LEU A 104 19.48 -11.85 1.13
N ASN A 105 19.07 -11.14 2.18
CA ASN A 105 19.40 -9.71 2.32
C ASN A 105 20.74 -9.35 2.98
N ALA A 106 21.64 -10.31 3.24
CA ALA A 106 22.91 -10.04 3.93
C ALA A 106 24.18 -10.41 3.16
N LYS A 107 24.07 -11.03 1.96
CA LYS A 107 25.26 -11.57 1.25
C LYS A 107 25.87 -10.62 0.21
N ASP A 108 25.10 -9.69 -0.36
CA ASP A 108 25.55 -8.90 -1.51
C ASP A 108 26.27 -7.59 -1.13
N GLY A 109 25.85 -6.92 -0.05
CA GLY A 109 26.51 -5.70 0.45
C GLY A 109 27.99 -5.91 0.82
N GLY A 110 28.39 -7.14 1.12
CA GLY A 110 29.79 -7.49 1.42
C GLY A 110 30.68 -7.54 0.18
N LEU A 111 30.16 -7.83 -1.01
CA LEU A 111 30.95 -7.98 -2.23
C LEU A 111 31.38 -6.63 -2.81
N CYS A 112 30.47 -5.66 -2.86
CA CYS A 112 30.78 -4.29 -3.28
C CYS A 112 31.81 -3.65 -2.34
N THR A 113 31.60 -3.81 -1.04
CA THR A 113 32.53 -3.36 0.00
C THR A 113 33.92 -4.00 -0.16
N LYS A 114 34.01 -5.31 -0.45
CA LYS A 114 35.29 -6.00 -0.67
C LYS A 114 36.05 -5.49 -1.91
N ARG A 115 35.36 -5.22 -3.02
CA ARG A 115 36.00 -4.69 -4.23
C ARG A 115 36.49 -3.25 -4.04
N MET A 116 35.71 -2.40 -3.36
CA MET A 116 36.18 -1.06 -3.00
C MET A 116 37.39 -1.12 -2.06
N GLN A 117 37.37 -2.00 -1.06
CA GLN A 117 38.51 -2.23 -0.16
C GLN A 117 39.77 -2.69 -0.92
N GLU A 118 39.61 -3.54 -1.94
CA GLU A 118 40.71 -3.95 -2.82
C GLU A 118 41.33 -2.75 -3.57
N LEU A 119 40.49 -1.87 -4.12
CA LEU A 119 40.96 -0.64 -4.76
C LEU A 119 41.67 0.29 -3.77
N MET A 120 41.16 0.42 -2.55
CA MET A 120 41.81 1.18 -1.48
C MET A 120 43.17 0.58 -1.09
N ARG A 121 43.30 -0.75 -1.09
CA ARG A 121 44.60 -1.42 -0.86
C ARG A 121 45.59 -1.17 -2.00
N GLN A 122 45.13 -1.20 -3.25
CA GLN A 122 45.95 -0.85 -4.42
C GLN A 122 46.38 0.62 -4.34
N PHE A 123 45.46 1.52 -3.98
CA PHE A 123 45.76 2.93 -3.75
C PHE A 123 46.79 3.12 -2.62
N GLY A 124 46.67 2.41 -1.50
CA GLY A 124 47.67 2.44 -0.43
C GLY A 124 49.06 2.00 -0.88
N THR A 125 49.16 1.14 -1.89
CA THR A 125 50.45 0.79 -2.52
C THR A 125 51.02 1.93 -3.36
N ILE A 126 50.18 2.67 -4.09
CA ILE A 126 50.60 3.89 -4.78
C ILE A 126 51.12 4.91 -3.76
N LEU A 127 50.36 5.18 -2.70
CA LEU A 127 50.75 6.12 -1.65
C LEU A 127 52.10 5.74 -1.04
N ARG A 128 52.30 4.46 -0.67
CA ARG A 128 53.58 3.95 -0.16
C ARG A 128 54.75 4.22 -1.11
N GLN A 129 54.58 4.03 -2.42
CA GLN A 129 55.62 4.30 -3.41
C GLN A 129 55.98 5.79 -3.48
N ILE A 130 54.98 6.67 -3.37
CA ILE A 130 55.19 8.13 -3.35
C ILE A 130 55.88 8.55 -2.05
N SER A 131 55.45 8.03 -0.90
CA SER A 131 56.06 8.30 0.40
C SER A 131 57.52 7.80 0.46
N GLN A 132 57.88 6.73 -0.25
CA GLN A 132 59.28 6.25 -0.28
C GLN A 132 60.22 7.10 -1.14
N HIS A 133 59.72 8.10 -1.85
CA HIS A 133 60.55 8.98 -2.66
C HIS A 133 61.46 9.86 -1.79
N LYS A 134 62.70 10.11 -2.23
CA LYS A 134 63.69 10.94 -1.52
C LYS A 134 63.23 12.37 -1.19
N TRP A 135 62.21 12.86 -1.90
CA TRP A 135 61.63 14.20 -1.72
C TRP A 135 60.31 14.19 -0.94
N ALA A 136 59.89 13.06 -0.39
CA ALA A 136 58.62 12.95 0.30
C ALA A 136 58.68 13.45 1.75
N TRP A 137 59.89 13.63 2.31
CA TRP A 137 60.09 13.94 3.74
C TRP A 137 59.32 15.17 4.25
N PRO A 138 59.10 16.27 3.51
CA PRO A 138 58.35 17.42 4.04
C PRO A 138 56.85 17.15 4.19
N PHE A 139 56.35 16.10 3.55
CA PHE A 139 54.92 15.77 3.44
C PHE A 139 54.53 14.61 4.35
N MET A 140 55.47 14.10 5.15
CA MET A 140 55.27 12.91 5.97
C MET A 140 54.39 13.17 7.18
N GLU A 141 54.60 14.30 7.83
CA GLU A 141 53.95 14.70 9.07
C GLU A 141 53.28 16.07 8.88
N PRO A 142 52.33 16.46 9.74
CA PRO A 142 51.76 17.79 9.72
C PRO A 142 52.85 18.88 9.76
N VAL A 143 52.63 19.99 9.06
CA VAL A 143 53.58 21.12 9.06
C VAL A 143 53.75 21.66 10.47
N ASP A 144 54.97 21.65 10.99
CA ASP A 144 55.35 22.23 12.28
C ASP A 144 55.44 23.76 12.16
N VAL A 145 54.28 24.42 12.17
CA VAL A 145 54.18 25.87 12.00
C VAL A 145 54.87 26.64 13.13
N GLU A 146 54.90 26.09 14.35
CA GLU A 146 55.55 26.73 15.50
C GLU A 146 57.08 26.62 15.38
N GLY A 147 57.59 25.41 15.14
CA GLY A 147 59.03 25.19 14.98
C GLY A 147 59.65 25.89 13.78
N LEU A 148 58.86 26.12 12.72
CA LEU A 148 59.27 26.85 11.52
C LEU A 148 58.95 28.36 11.56
N GLY A 149 58.26 28.85 12.59
CA GLY A 149 57.89 30.26 12.73
C GLY A 149 56.91 30.77 11.65
N LEU A 150 56.00 29.91 11.19
CA LEU A 150 55.04 30.18 10.11
C LEU A 150 53.72 30.71 10.68
N HIS A 151 53.68 31.99 11.02
CA HIS A 151 52.52 32.60 11.70
C HIS A 151 51.27 32.74 10.83
N ASP A 152 51.40 32.73 9.51
CA ASP A 152 50.34 32.93 8.51
C ASP A 152 49.89 31.62 7.85
N TYR A 153 50.46 30.47 8.23
CA TYR A 153 50.17 29.20 7.56
C TYR A 153 48.69 28.82 7.56
N TYR A 154 48.00 28.93 8.70
CA TYR A 154 46.57 28.62 8.79
C TYR A 154 45.65 29.73 8.25
N ASP A 155 46.19 30.94 8.04
CA ASP A 155 45.49 32.00 7.34
C ASP A 155 45.43 31.74 5.83
N ILE A 156 46.45 31.09 5.29
CA ILE A 156 46.55 30.73 3.88
C ILE A 156 45.97 29.33 3.62
N ILE A 157 46.37 28.33 4.41
CA ILE A 157 46.01 26.92 4.25
C ILE A 157 44.86 26.54 5.18
N LYS A 158 43.67 26.35 4.58
CA LYS A 158 42.42 26.11 5.32
C LYS A 158 42.21 24.67 5.78
N LYS A 159 42.74 23.70 5.04
CA LYS A 159 42.67 22.28 5.40
C LYS A 159 44.08 21.68 5.27
N PRO A 160 44.91 21.77 6.33
CA PRO A 160 46.21 21.10 6.37
C PRO A 160 46.05 19.59 6.13
N MET A 161 47.03 18.99 5.47
CA MET A 161 47.03 17.55 5.17
C MET A 161 48.46 17.06 4.96
N ASP A 162 48.71 15.81 5.34
CA ASP A 162 50.00 15.14 5.25
C ASP A 162 49.81 13.61 5.15
N PHE A 163 50.88 12.87 4.85
CA PHE A 163 50.79 11.43 4.65
C PHE A 163 50.49 10.64 5.92
N SER A 164 50.95 11.07 7.11
CA SER A 164 50.60 10.42 8.37
C SER A 164 49.10 10.53 8.63
N THR A 165 48.50 11.70 8.41
CA THR A 165 47.05 11.93 8.58
C THR A 165 46.25 11.05 7.62
N ILE A 166 46.64 11.00 6.34
CA ILE A 166 45.97 10.14 5.35
C ILE A 166 46.08 8.67 5.75
N LYS A 167 47.28 8.21 6.15
CA LYS A 167 47.51 6.82 6.55
C LYS A 167 46.68 6.46 7.78
N ASN A 168 46.67 7.30 8.81
CA ASN A 168 45.88 7.09 10.02
C ASN A 168 44.39 7.00 9.70
N GLN A 169 43.89 7.85 8.79
CA GLN A 169 42.49 7.82 8.35
C GLN A 169 42.15 6.57 7.52
N MET A 170 43.10 6.05 6.75
CA MET A 170 42.94 4.77 6.03
C MET A 170 42.90 3.56 6.97
N GLU A 171 43.61 3.64 8.11
CA GLU A 171 43.75 2.54 9.08
C GLU A 171 42.79 2.66 10.28
N ALA A 172 42.04 3.78 10.38
CA ALA A 172 41.14 4.07 11.48
C ALA A 172 40.04 3.00 11.64
N LYS A 173 39.89 2.49 12.87
CA LYS A 173 38.85 1.53 13.24
C LYS A 173 37.59 2.18 13.84
N ASP A 174 37.78 3.31 14.52
CA ASP A 174 36.75 3.93 15.38
C ASP A 174 36.23 5.28 14.85
N ALA A 175 36.83 5.81 13.79
CA ALA A 175 36.36 7.00 13.06
C ALA A 175 35.83 6.58 11.68
N PRO A 176 34.94 7.37 11.04
CA PRO A 176 34.52 7.07 9.68
C PRO A 176 35.73 7.21 8.74
N GLY A 177 36.41 6.10 8.47
CA GLY A 177 37.48 6.02 7.49
C GLY A 177 36.98 6.39 6.09
N TYR A 178 37.90 6.45 5.15
CA TYR A 178 37.56 6.76 3.76
C TYR A 178 36.53 5.76 3.20
N LYS A 179 35.52 6.27 2.49
CA LYS A 179 34.45 5.45 1.91
C LYS A 179 34.86 4.88 0.56
N ASN A 180 35.71 5.59 -0.16
CA ASN A 180 36.16 5.23 -1.50
C ASN A 180 37.54 5.84 -1.79
N VAL A 181 38.17 5.35 -2.84
CA VAL A 181 39.49 5.80 -3.28
C VAL A 181 39.54 7.26 -3.74
N ARG A 182 38.41 7.88 -4.14
CA ARG A 182 38.40 9.29 -4.56
C ARG A 182 38.58 10.24 -3.38
N GLU A 183 38.09 9.87 -2.20
CA GLU A 183 38.33 10.65 -0.98
C GLU A 183 39.83 10.64 -0.62
N ILE A 184 40.49 9.49 -0.70
CA ILE A 184 41.94 9.39 -0.48
C ILE A 184 42.71 10.19 -1.54
N TYR A 185 42.31 10.08 -2.81
CA TYR A 185 42.88 10.85 -3.92
C TYR A 185 42.80 12.37 -3.67
N ALA A 186 41.65 12.86 -3.22
CA ALA A 186 41.46 14.27 -2.92
C ALA A 186 42.42 14.75 -1.83
N ASP A 187 42.58 13.99 -0.75
CA ASP A 187 43.47 14.37 0.34
C ASP A 187 44.96 14.25 -0.04
N VAL A 188 45.38 13.27 -0.84
CA VAL A 188 46.76 13.22 -1.37
C VAL A 188 47.05 14.43 -2.25
N ARG A 189 46.13 14.83 -3.12
CA ARG A 189 46.28 16.07 -3.92
C ARG A 189 46.32 17.30 -3.04
N LEU A 190 45.56 17.31 -1.96
CA LEU A 190 45.52 18.42 -1.00
C LEU A 190 46.89 18.65 -0.35
N VAL A 191 47.62 17.59 0.01
CA VAL A 191 49.01 17.69 0.52
C VAL A 191 49.88 18.54 -0.41
N PHE A 192 49.91 18.20 -1.70
CA PHE A 192 50.77 18.87 -2.65
C PHE A 192 50.26 20.26 -3.06
N THR A 193 48.95 20.41 -3.22
CA THR A 193 48.36 21.71 -3.59
C THR A 193 48.48 22.72 -2.47
N ASN A 194 48.35 22.31 -1.20
CA ASN A 194 48.65 23.18 -0.06
C ASN A 194 50.11 23.63 -0.07
N ALA A 195 51.04 22.71 -0.29
CA ALA A 195 52.46 23.04 -0.36
C ALA A 195 52.77 24.02 -1.49
N MET A 196 52.19 23.83 -2.68
CA MET A 196 52.37 24.75 -3.81
C MET A 196 51.64 26.08 -3.64
N THR A 197 50.56 26.12 -2.84
CA THR A 197 49.81 27.35 -2.54
C THR A 197 50.57 28.21 -1.55
N TYR A 198 51.16 27.60 -0.52
CA TYR A 198 51.88 28.33 0.52
C TYR A 198 53.29 28.76 0.08
N ASN A 199 53.97 27.92 -0.72
CA ASN A 199 55.35 28.17 -1.12
C ASN A 199 55.44 28.71 -2.56
N ASP A 200 56.30 29.72 -2.77
CA ASP A 200 56.62 30.27 -4.11
C ASP A 200 57.13 29.18 -5.06
N GLU A 201 56.90 29.34 -6.37
CA GLU A 201 57.26 28.36 -7.40
C GLU A 201 58.77 28.04 -7.45
N LYS A 202 59.63 28.95 -6.98
CA LYS A 202 61.09 28.75 -6.92
C LYS A 202 61.54 28.04 -5.65
N ASN A 203 60.67 27.90 -4.66
CA ASN A 203 60.98 27.22 -3.41
C ASN A 203 61.14 25.71 -3.66
N ASP A 204 62.16 25.10 -3.07
CA ASP A 204 62.42 23.66 -3.21
C ASP A 204 61.20 22.81 -2.82
N ILE A 205 60.47 23.18 -1.77
CA ILE A 205 59.26 22.47 -1.32
C ILE A 205 58.16 22.51 -2.40
N HIS A 206 58.00 23.62 -3.10
CA HIS A 206 57.06 23.73 -4.21
C HIS A 206 57.48 22.79 -5.36
N VAL A 207 58.75 22.83 -5.75
CA VAL A 207 59.29 21.97 -6.83
C VAL A 207 59.15 20.48 -6.46
N MET A 208 59.42 20.13 -5.21
CA MET A 208 59.26 18.77 -4.68
C MET A 208 57.78 18.34 -4.71
N ALA A 209 56.86 19.19 -4.27
CA ALA A 209 55.43 18.91 -4.27
C ALA A 209 54.90 18.69 -5.68
N LYS A 210 55.25 19.57 -6.63
CA LYS A 210 54.88 19.45 -8.04
C LYS A 210 55.38 18.14 -8.64
N THR A 211 56.66 17.82 -8.43
CA THR A 211 57.27 16.59 -8.95
C THR A 211 56.60 15.33 -8.41
N LEU A 212 56.26 15.31 -7.11
CA LEU A 212 55.59 14.17 -6.49
C LEU A 212 54.12 14.06 -6.91
N LEU A 213 53.44 15.18 -7.08
CA LEU A 213 52.08 15.22 -7.61
C LEU A 213 52.03 14.62 -9.02
N ASP A 214 52.94 15.02 -9.92
CA ASP A 214 52.99 14.48 -11.28
C ASP A 214 53.19 12.96 -11.29
N LYS A 215 54.12 12.45 -10.46
CA LYS A 215 54.34 11.00 -10.28
C LYS A 215 53.13 10.29 -9.69
N PHE A 216 52.42 10.94 -8.78
CA PHE A 216 51.21 10.40 -8.17
C PHE A 216 50.06 10.31 -9.18
N GLU A 217 49.84 11.36 -9.97
CA GLU A 217 48.80 11.41 -11.01
C GLU A 217 49.06 10.35 -12.10
N GLU A 218 50.31 10.13 -12.51
CA GLU A 218 50.67 9.06 -13.45
C GLU A 218 50.25 7.68 -12.92
N LYS A 219 50.49 7.40 -11.64
CA LYS A 219 50.08 6.14 -11.00
C LYS A 219 48.58 6.05 -10.80
N TRP A 220 47.93 7.16 -10.45
CA TRP A 220 46.48 7.24 -10.32
C TRP A 220 45.79 6.90 -11.64
N LEU A 221 46.29 7.40 -12.78
CA LEU A 221 45.74 7.07 -14.11
C LEU A 221 45.78 5.57 -14.43
N GLN A 222 46.71 4.81 -13.86
CA GLN A 222 46.76 3.35 -14.01
C GLN A 222 45.67 2.64 -13.19
N LEU A 223 45.25 3.22 -12.06
CA LEU A 223 44.20 2.67 -11.20
C LEU A 223 42.80 3.15 -11.62
N LEU A 224 42.69 4.37 -12.16
CA LEU A 224 41.45 5.05 -12.49
C LEU A 224 40.45 4.22 -13.32
N PRO A 225 40.85 3.45 -14.36
CA PRO A 225 39.91 2.61 -15.09
C PRO A 225 39.17 1.60 -14.20
N LYS A 226 39.87 1.01 -13.21
CA LYS A 226 39.24 0.07 -12.27
C LYS A 226 38.28 0.77 -11.31
N VAL A 227 38.59 2.01 -10.93
CA VAL A 227 37.71 2.83 -10.09
C VAL A 227 36.42 3.17 -10.81
N ILE A 228 36.52 3.64 -12.06
CA ILE A 228 35.36 3.97 -12.89
C ILE A 228 34.48 2.74 -13.10
N GLU A 229 35.09 1.59 -13.38
CA GLU A 229 34.37 0.34 -13.56
C GLU A 229 33.62 -0.07 -12.30
N GLU A 230 34.25 -0.02 -11.12
CA GLU A 230 33.56 -0.32 -9.86
C GLU A 230 32.42 0.67 -9.54
N GLU A 231 32.59 1.96 -9.83
CA GLU A 231 31.54 2.97 -9.66
C GLU A 231 30.34 2.74 -10.59
N ARG A 232 30.61 2.35 -11.84
CA ARG A 232 29.57 1.98 -12.80
C ARG A 232 28.79 0.76 -12.30
N ARG A 233 29.52 -0.26 -11.85
CA ARG A 233 28.98 -1.51 -11.33
C ARG A 233 28.11 -1.28 -10.08
N GLN A 234 28.56 -0.42 -9.17
CA GLN A 234 27.78 -0.04 -8.00
C GLN A 234 26.46 0.64 -8.38
N LYS A 235 26.48 1.58 -9.34
CA LYS A 235 25.25 2.23 -9.82
C LYS A 235 24.27 1.24 -10.46
N GLU A 236 24.78 0.25 -11.18
CA GLU A 236 23.97 -0.81 -11.79
C GLU A 236 23.37 -1.76 -10.74
N GLU A 237 24.16 -2.17 -9.75
CA GLU A 237 23.71 -2.97 -8.60
C GLU A 237 22.61 -2.21 -7.82
N GLU A 238 22.79 -0.91 -7.56
CA GLU A 238 21.80 -0.05 -6.89
C GLU A 238 20.52 0.13 -7.72
N ALA A 239 20.64 0.35 -9.03
CA ALA A 239 19.49 0.46 -9.92
C ALA A 239 18.69 -0.85 -9.99
N GLN A 240 19.39 -2.00 -10.06
CA GLN A 240 18.76 -3.31 -10.05
C GLN A 240 18.08 -3.61 -8.71
N ALA A 241 18.71 -3.26 -7.59
CA ALA A 241 18.12 -3.42 -6.26
C ALA A 241 16.83 -2.60 -6.13
N HIS A 242 16.83 -1.37 -6.64
CA HIS A 242 15.63 -0.53 -6.65
C HIS A 242 14.53 -1.10 -7.56
N GLU A 243 14.86 -1.61 -8.74
CA GLU A 243 13.90 -2.28 -9.62
C GLU A 243 13.31 -3.53 -8.96
N ASN A 244 14.14 -4.37 -8.35
CA ASN A 244 13.71 -5.56 -7.62
C ASN A 244 12.79 -5.21 -6.45
N MET A 245 13.07 -4.12 -5.73
CA MET A 245 12.20 -3.63 -4.66
C MET A 245 10.81 -3.23 -5.18
N GLN A 246 10.74 -2.55 -6.34
CA GLN A 246 9.46 -2.20 -6.95
C GLN A 246 8.67 -3.43 -7.41
N ILE A 247 9.36 -4.42 -8.01
CA ILE A 247 8.75 -5.68 -8.42
C ILE A 247 8.19 -6.43 -7.20
N ALA A 248 8.96 -6.50 -6.11
CA ALA A 248 8.52 -7.15 -4.88
C ALA A 248 7.30 -6.46 -4.27
N GLN A 249 7.28 -5.13 -4.24
CA GLN A 249 6.12 -4.37 -3.78
C GLN A 249 4.88 -4.61 -4.65
N GLU A 250 5.04 -4.63 -5.98
CA GLU A 250 3.95 -4.93 -6.91
C GLU A 250 3.43 -6.37 -6.76
N ALA A 251 4.32 -7.34 -6.57
CA ALA A 251 3.95 -8.73 -6.32
C ALA A 251 3.19 -8.89 -4.99
N ALA A 252 3.60 -8.19 -3.93
CA ALA A 252 2.90 -8.20 -2.65
C ALA A 252 1.46 -7.66 -2.77
N ILE A 253 1.29 -6.55 -3.51
CA ILE A 253 -0.03 -5.95 -3.72
C ILE A 253 -0.91 -6.82 -4.64
N ALA A 254 -0.32 -7.43 -5.67
CA ALA A 254 -1.04 -8.39 -6.51
C ALA A 254 -1.50 -9.63 -5.72
N LYS A 255 -0.66 -10.11 -4.79
CA LYS A 255 -1.03 -11.20 -3.86
C LYS A 255 -2.20 -10.77 -2.96
N MET A 256 -2.12 -9.59 -2.36
CA MET A 256 -3.21 -9.05 -1.53
C MET A 256 -4.53 -8.94 -2.31
N ALA A 257 -4.48 -8.48 -3.56
CA ALA A 257 -5.67 -8.44 -4.43
C ALA A 257 -6.26 -9.83 -4.71
N LYS A 258 -5.41 -10.84 -4.93
CA LYS A 258 -5.84 -12.24 -5.12
C LYS A 258 -6.47 -12.82 -3.85
N ASP A 259 -5.84 -12.57 -2.70
CA ASP A 259 -6.32 -13.07 -1.40
C ASP A 259 -7.69 -12.45 -1.07
N MET A 260 -7.86 -11.14 -1.30
CA MET A 260 -9.16 -10.46 -1.16
C MET A 260 -10.24 -11.06 -2.07
N ASN A 261 -9.93 -11.34 -3.35
CA ASN A 261 -10.89 -11.96 -4.26
C ASN A 261 -11.32 -13.35 -3.78
N THR A 262 -10.39 -14.11 -3.21
CA THR A 262 -10.66 -15.44 -2.65
C THR A 262 -11.55 -15.33 -1.41
N GLU A 263 -11.30 -14.36 -0.53
CA GLU A 263 -12.12 -14.09 0.65
C GLU A 263 -13.54 -13.61 0.27
N LEU A 264 -13.66 -12.73 -0.72
CA LEU A 264 -14.95 -12.30 -1.28
C LEU A 264 -15.75 -13.48 -1.84
N ALA A 265 -15.09 -14.42 -2.54
CA ALA A 265 -15.75 -15.62 -3.04
C ALA A 265 -16.26 -16.51 -1.89
N ALA A 266 -15.48 -16.66 -0.82
CA ALA A 266 -15.88 -17.40 0.37
C ALA A 266 -17.06 -16.73 1.10
N LEU A 267 -17.05 -15.40 1.24
CA LEU A 267 -18.16 -14.64 1.83
C LEU A 267 -19.44 -14.76 1.02
N ASN A 268 -19.35 -14.69 -0.32
CA ASN A 268 -20.51 -14.89 -1.19
C ASN A 268 -21.11 -16.29 -0.99
N SER A 269 -20.27 -17.34 -0.92
CA SER A 269 -20.75 -18.70 -0.67
C SER A 269 -21.40 -18.84 0.71
N GLN A 270 -20.87 -18.18 1.74
CA GLN A 270 -21.50 -18.15 3.07
C GLN A 270 -22.86 -17.44 3.04
N LEU A 271 -22.97 -16.32 2.33
CA LEU A 271 -24.21 -15.57 2.19
C LEU A 271 -25.27 -16.39 1.44
N ASP A 272 -24.89 -17.09 0.37
CA ASP A 272 -25.79 -17.98 -0.35
C ASP A 272 -26.29 -19.13 0.54
N GLY A 273 -25.42 -19.72 1.35
CA GLY A 273 -25.80 -20.75 2.33
C GLY A 273 -26.74 -20.24 3.42
N LEU A 274 -26.51 -19.03 3.94
CA LEU A 274 -27.44 -18.39 4.88
C LEU A 274 -28.79 -18.09 4.22
N ARG A 275 -28.78 -17.58 2.98
CA ARG A 275 -29.99 -17.31 2.20
C ARG A 275 -30.79 -18.59 2.03
N GLU A 276 -30.16 -19.70 1.66
CA GLU A 276 -30.84 -20.99 1.51
C GLU A 276 -31.39 -21.52 2.85
N MET A 277 -30.62 -21.40 3.94
CA MET A 277 -31.09 -21.79 5.28
C MET A 277 -32.33 -20.99 5.72
N VAL A 278 -32.33 -19.67 5.47
CA VAL A 278 -33.50 -18.81 5.75
C VAL A 278 -34.69 -19.26 4.93
N VAL A 279 -34.50 -19.50 3.63
CA VAL A 279 -35.57 -19.97 2.73
C VAL A 279 -36.14 -21.32 3.19
N GLN A 280 -35.31 -22.26 3.63
CA GLN A 280 -35.74 -23.57 4.15
C GLN A 280 -36.49 -23.46 5.48
N LYS A 281 -36.08 -22.55 6.38
CA LYS A 281 -36.72 -22.36 7.69
C LYS A 281 -37.94 -21.44 7.67
N CYS A 282 -38.19 -20.74 6.56
CA CYS A 282 -39.39 -19.93 6.39
C CYS A 282 -40.64 -20.82 6.32
N ARG A 283 -41.65 -20.47 7.13
CA ARG A 283 -42.99 -21.06 7.04
C ARG A 283 -43.59 -20.82 5.65
N LYS A 284 -44.27 -21.82 5.08
CA LYS A 284 -45.05 -21.66 3.85
C LYS A 284 -46.22 -20.70 4.04
N MET A 285 -46.47 -19.83 3.07
CA MET A 285 -47.56 -18.87 3.16
C MET A 285 -48.92 -19.58 3.04
N SER A 286 -49.84 -19.32 3.98
CA SER A 286 -51.17 -19.96 3.94
C SER A 286 -52.03 -19.42 2.79
N ALA A 287 -53.02 -20.19 2.35
CA ALA A 287 -53.94 -19.75 1.28
C ALA A 287 -54.67 -18.44 1.61
N GLU A 288 -54.97 -18.19 2.90
CA GLU A 288 -55.57 -16.92 3.33
C GLU A 288 -54.57 -15.75 3.25
N GLU A 289 -53.30 -15.98 3.61
CA GLU A 289 -52.24 -14.97 3.47
C GLU A 289 -51.96 -14.64 2.00
N LYS A 290 -52.01 -15.63 1.11
CA LYS A 290 -51.93 -15.42 -0.35
C LYS A 290 -53.10 -14.58 -0.87
N ARG A 291 -54.32 -14.87 -0.40
CA ARG A 291 -55.53 -14.09 -0.79
C ARG A 291 -55.46 -12.64 -0.33
N ARG A 292 -54.98 -12.39 0.89
CA ARG A 292 -54.75 -11.02 1.42
C ARG A 292 -53.65 -10.28 0.67
N LEU A 293 -52.57 -10.97 0.31
CA LEU A 293 -51.51 -10.40 -0.52
C LEU A 293 -52.05 -9.99 -1.89
N GLY A 294 -52.80 -10.87 -2.58
CA GLY A 294 -53.42 -10.57 -3.87
C GLY A 294 -54.36 -9.36 -3.80
N ALA A 295 -55.24 -9.30 -2.80
CA ALA A 295 -56.12 -8.14 -2.60
C ALA A 295 -55.36 -6.84 -2.31
N GLY A 296 -54.22 -6.92 -1.62
CA GLY A 296 -53.38 -5.76 -1.34
C GLY A 296 -52.59 -5.27 -2.56
N LEU A 297 -52.13 -6.20 -3.42
CA LEU A 297 -51.46 -5.85 -4.68
C LEU A 297 -52.37 -5.06 -5.63
N SER A 298 -53.68 -5.36 -5.64
CA SER A 298 -54.68 -4.63 -6.42
C SER A 298 -54.89 -3.18 -5.97
N ASN A 299 -54.44 -2.82 -4.75
CA ASN A 299 -54.62 -1.49 -4.17
C ASN A 299 -53.32 -0.65 -4.15
N LEU A 300 -52.24 -1.13 -4.78
CA LEU A 300 -50.95 -0.42 -4.82
C LEU A 300 -50.94 0.72 -5.85
N SER A 301 -50.07 1.70 -5.61
CA SER A 301 -49.77 2.77 -6.57
C SER A 301 -49.05 2.21 -7.81
N ALA A 302 -49.12 2.92 -8.94
CA ALA A 302 -48.46 2.50 -10.18
C ALA A 302 -46.92 2.34 -10.05
N GLU A 303 -46.30 3.14 -9.18
CA GLU A 303 -44.85 3.08 -8.93
C GLU A 303 -44.46 1.84 -8.10
N ASP A 304 -45.27 1.49 -7.10
CA ASP A 304 -45.06 0.32 -6.25
C ASP A 304 -45.42 -0.98 -6.98
N LEU A 305 -46.43 -0.93 -7.86
CA LEU A 305 -46.78 -2.03 -8.75
C LEU A 305 -45.63 -2.36 -9.71
N SER A 306 -44.96 -1.35 -10.26
CA SER A 306 -43.78 -1.55 -11.12
C SER A 306 -42.64 -2.25 -10.37
N LYS A 307 -42.40 -1.90 -9.10
CA LYS A 307 -41.40 -2.57 -8.24
C LYS A 307 -41.81 -4.01 -7.89
N VAL A 308 -43.09 -4.27 -7.66
CA VAL A 308 -43.65 -5.62 -7.48
C VAL A 308 -43.40 -6.49 -8.70
N LEU A 309 -43.68 -5.98 -9.90
CA LEU A 309 -43.44 -6.69 -11.16
C LEU A 309 -41.95 -6.98 -11.38
N GLU A 310 -41.07 -6.05 -10.99
CA GLU A 310 -39.61 -6.27 -11.02
C GLU A 310 -39.18 -7.40 -10.06
N ILE A 311 -39.75 -7.47 -8.85
CA ILE A 311 -39.48 -8.55 -7.87
C ILE A 311 -39.91 -9.92 -8.43
N ILE A 312 -41.05 -9.98 -9.12
CA ILE A 312 -41.55 -11.23 -9.74
C ILE A 312 -40.64 -11.63 -10.91
N ALA A 313 -40.31 -10.69 -11.79
CA ALA A 313 -39.44 -10.93 -12.95
C ALA A 313 -38.04 -11.40 -12.56
N GLN A 314 -37.47 -10.90 -11.45
CA GLN A 314 -36.15 -11.29 -10.96
C GLN A 314 -36.04 -12.77 -10.59
N ASN A 315 -37.14 -13.40 -10.16
CA ASN A 315 -37.17 -14.81 -9.77
C ASN A 315 -37.87 -15.71 -10.79
N ASN A 316 -38.52 -15.14 -11.83
CA ASN A 316 -39.21 -15.85 -12.91
C ASN A 316 -38.84 -15.28 -14.29
N PRO A 317 -37.82 -15.83 -14.97
CA PRO A 317 -37.34 -15.34 -16.27
C PRO A 317 -38.38 -15.41 -17.41
N SER A 318 -39.41 -16.24 -17.27
CA SER A 318 -40.52 -16.42 -18.21
C SER A 318 -41.65 -15.38 -18.06
N PHE A 319 -41.56 -14.49 -17.07
CA PHE A 319 -42.56 -13.46 -16.83
C PHE A 319 -42.51 -12.36 -17.92
N ARG A 320 -43.61 -12.18 -18.66
CA ARG A 320 -43.77 -11.11 -19.65
C ARG A 320 -44.71 -10.03 -19.13
N ALA A 321 -44.17 -8.90 -18.67
CA ALA A 321 -44.92 -7.75 -18.17
C ALA A 321 -45.56 -6.87 -19.27
N THR A 322 -45.77 -7.41 -20.47
CA THR A 322 -46.05 -6.61 -21.69
C THR A 322 -47.52 -6.36 -21.99
N THR A 323 -48.46 -6.81 -21.15
CA THR A 323 -49.91 -6.61 -21.36
C THR A 323 -50.48 -5.56 -20.39
N GLU A 324 -51.45 -4.77 -20.85
CA GLU A 324 -52.17 -3.75 -20.06
C GLU A 324 -52.84 -4.32 -18.81
N GLU A 325 -53.09 -5.63 -18.78
CA GLU A 325 -53.49 -6.39 -17.60
C GLU A 325 -52.48 -7.52 -17.38
N VAL A 326 -51.92 -7.61 -16.17
CA VAL A 326 -50.97 -8.65 -15.77
C VAL A 326 -51.61 -9.51 -14.69
N GLU A 327 -52.00 -10.73 -15.05
CA GLU A 327 -52.54 -11.70 -14.12
C GLU A 327 -51.39 -12.38 -13.36
N ILE A 328 -51.37 -12.21 -12.03
CA ILE A 328 -50.33 -12.77 -11.17
C ILE A 328 -50.89 -14.01 -10.46
N ASP A 329 -50.51 -15.20 -10.95
CA ASP A 329 -50.78 -16.45 -10.24
C ASP A 329 -49.84 -16.55 -9.02
N LEU A 330 -50.40 -16.31 -7.83
CA LEU A 330 -49.72 -16.38 -6.53
C LEU A 330 -49.46 -17.82 -6.06
N ASP A 331 -50.13 -18.82 -6.62
CA ASP A 331 -49.92 -20.23 -6.28
C ASP A 331 -48.75 -20.85 -7.05
N ALA A 332 -48.44 -20.33 -8.24
CA ALA A 332 -47.25 -20.71 -9.02
C ALA A 332 -45.95 -19.99 -8.61
N GLN A 333 -46.00 -18.99 -7.72
CA GLN A 333 -44.81 -18.26 -7.28
C GLN A 333 -43.99 -19.02 -6.23
N SER A 334 -42.66 -18.84 -6.24
CA SER A 334 -41.81 -19.36 -5.16
C SER A 334 -42.14 -18.70 -3.81
N GLU A 335 -42.02 -19.46 -2.72
CA GLU A 335 -42.20 -18.95 -1.34
C GLU A 335 -41.34 -17.71 -1.08
N THR A 336 -40.13 -17.63 -1.66
CA THR A 336 -39.25 -16.47 -1.50
C THR A 336 -39.81 -15.20 -2.16
N THR A 337 -40.43 -15.35 -3.34
CA THR A 337 -41.09 -14.24 -4.05
C THR A 337 -42.32 -13.80 -3.27
N LEU A 338 -43.13 -14.75 -2.79
CA LEU A 338 -44.32 -14.49 -1.98
C LEU A 338 -44.02 -13.70 -0.69
N TRP A 339 -43.00 -14.10 0.06
CA TRP A 339 -42.59 -13.38 1.26
C TRP A 339 -41.99 -12.01 0.95
N LYS A 340 -41.16 -11.88 -0.11
CA LYS A 340 -40.65 -10.57 -0.55
C LYS A 340 -41.78 -9.60 -0.91
N LEU A 341 -42.78 -10.08 -1.66
CA LEU A 341 -43.97 -9.29 -2.01
C LEU A 341 -44.75 -8.87 -0.77
N LYS A 342 -44.95 -9.77 0.20
CA LYS A 342 -45.65 -9.47 1.45
C LYS A 342 -44.94 -8.40 2.28
N PHE A 343 -43.62 -8.47 2.42
CA PHE A 343 -42.83 -7.46 3.13
C PHE A 343 -42.79 -6.12 2.39
N PHE A 344 -42.66 -6.15 1.07
CA PHE A 344 -42.70 -4.95 0.24
C PHE A 344 -44.06 -4.24 0.36
N MET A 345 -45.17 -5.00 0.26
CA MET A 345 -46.52 -4.48 0.45
C MET A 345 -46.71 -3.88 1.85
N LYS A 346 -46.23 -4.56 2.90
CA LYS A 346 -46.29 -4.05 4.28
C LYS A 346 -45.55 -2.71 4.41
N GLY A 347 -44.36 -2.59 3.83
CA GLY A 347 -43.59 -1.34 3.83
C GLY A 347 -44.25 -0.22 3.02
N ALA A 348 -44.82 -0.53 1.85
CA ALA A 348 -45.53 0.44 1.02
C ALA A 348 -46.79 0.99 1.71
N MET A 349 -47.54 0.12 2.41
CA MET A 349 -48.74 0.49 3.19
C MET A 349 -48.39 1.28 4.47
N GLU A 350 -47.26 0.97 5.12
CA GLU A 350 -46.75 1.73 6.28
C GLU A 350 -46.27 3.13 5.90
N LEU A 351 -45.70 3.30 4.71
CA LEU A 351 -45.32 4.62 4.17
C LEU A 351 -46.53 5.46 3.76
N GLN A 352 -47.64 4.83 3.37
CA GLN A 352 -48.91 5.54 3.14
C GLN A 352 -49.60 6.02 4.43
N THR A 353 -49.27 5.42 5.59
CA THR A 353 -49.87 5.78 6.90
C THR A 353 -49.00 6.70 7.75
N LYS A 354 -47.68 6.83 7.48
CA LYS A 354 -46.76 7.75 8.19
C LYS A 354 -46.35 8.96 7.34
N ASN A 355 -47.29 9.87 7.12
CA ASN A 355 -46.98 11.27 6.74
C ASN A 355 -46.95 12.18 7.98
N SER A 356 -46.06 11.90 8.94
CA SER A 356 -45.63 12.86 9.98
C SER A 356 -44.22 12.52 10.50
N PRO A 357 -43.35 13.52 10.71
CA PRO A 357 -41.91 13.29 10.83
C PRO A 357 -41.48 13.00 12.27
N SER A 358 -40.74 11.91 12.48
CA SER A 358 -39.95 11.73 13.71
C SER A 358 -38.63 11.00 13.44
N ASN A 359 -37.54 11.60 13.94
CA ASN A 359 -36.13 11.27 13.75
C ASN A 359 -35.75 9.79 14.00
N ALA A 360 -35.62 9.03 12.92
CA ALA A 360 -34.94 7.73 12.89
C ALA A 360 -34.18 7.55 11.56
N ASP A 361 -33.38 8.57 11.19
CA ASP A 361 -33.04 8.82 9.77
C ASP A 361 -31.59 8.51 9.35
N GLU A 362 -30.73 7.96 10.22
CA GLU A 362 -29.37 7.57 9.78
C GLU A 362 -29.24 6.08 9.43
N ASN A 363 -29.80 5.19 10.23
CA ASN A 363 -29.64 3.74 10.01
C ASN A 363 -30.54 3.23 8.87
N SER A 364 -31.72 3.83 8.69
CA SER A 364 -32.60 3.58 7.54
C SER A 364 -31.96 4.06 6.24
N LYS A 365 -31.29 5.22 6.30
CA LYS A 365 -30.59 5.83 5.17
C LYS A 365 -29.37 5.00 4.74
N ARG A 366 -28.55 4.52 5.68
CA ARG A 366 -27.46 3.56 5.40
C ARG A 366 -27.98 2.24 4.82
N LYS A 367 -29.06 1.66 5.36
CA LYS A 367 -29.66 0.42 4.81
C LYS A 367 -30.23 0.62 3.40
N LYS A 368 -30.84 1.78 3.14
CA LYS A 368 -31.36 2.17 1.83
C LYS A 368 -30.21 2.40 0.82
N GLU A 369 -29.13 3.04 1.24
CA GLU A 369 -27.91 3.23 0.43
C GLU A 369 -27.23 1.91 0.08
N ILE A 370 -27.18 0.94 0.99
CA ILE A 370 -26.66 -0.41 0.74
C ILE A 370 -27.56 -1.18 -0.24
N CYS A 371 -28.89 -1.14 -0.08
CA CYS A 371 -29.82 -1.75 -1.04
C CYS A 371 -29.71 -1.10 -2.44
N ASP A 372 -29.60 0.22 -2.51
CA ASP A 372 -29.44 0.94 -3.77
C ASP A 372 -28.07 0.67 -4.42
N ALA A 373 -27.01 0.48 -3.62
CA ALA A 373 -25.69 0.07 -4.10
C ALA A 373 -25.68 -1.37 -4.63
N LEU A 374 -26.35 -2.31 -3.94
CA LEU A 374 -26.54 -3.69 -4.40
C LEU A 374 -27.35 -3.74 -5.70
N ALA A 375 -28.41 -2.93 -5.82
CA ALA A 375 -29.20 -2.82 -7.05
C ALA A 375 -28.38 -2.26 -8.22
N LYS A 376 -27.54 -1.24 -7.99
CA LYS A 376 -26.61 -0.69 -9.00
C LYS A 376 -25.54 -1.70 -9.43
N THR A 377 -25.04 -2.50 -8.50
CA THR A 377 -24.01 -3.52 -8.77
C THR A 377 -24.61 -4.71 -9.53
N ALA A 378 -25.83 -5.14 -9.20
CA ALA A 378 -26.58 -6.15 -9.95
C ALA A 378 -26.89 -5.69 -11.39
N LYS A 379 -27.28 -4.42 -11.58
CA LYS A 379 -27.49 -3.81 -12.91
C LYS A 379 -26.23 -3.73 -13.76
N ARG A 380 -25.05 -3.55 -13.15
CA ARG A 380 -23.76 -3.58 -13.85
C ARG A 380 -23.36 -5.01 -14.24
N ARG A 381 -23.62 -5.99 -13.37
CA ARG A 381 -23.32 -7.40 -13.61
C ARG A 381 -24.18 -7.98 -14.74
N SER A 382 -25.47 -7.63 -14.82
CA SER A 382 -26.34 -8.04 -15.93
C SER A 382 -25.95 -7.41 -17.27
N LYS A 383 -25.46 -6.17 -17.27
CA LYS A 383 -25.01 -5.45 -18.49
C LYS A 383 -23.69 -5.99 -19.06
N LEU A 384 -22.81 -6.52 -18.20
CA LEU A 384 -21.56 -7.17 -18.60
C LEU A 384 -21.78 -8.60 -19.12
N LEU A 385 -22.79 -9.31 -18.60
CA LEU A 385 -23.19 -10.64 -19.08
C LEU A 385 -23.97 -10.59 -20.40
N SER A 386 -24.54 -9.43 -20.78
CA SER A 386 -25.20 -9.23 -22.08
C SER A 386 -24.28 -8.67 -23.17
N SER A 387 -23.01 -8.40 -22.86
CA SER A 387 -22.02 -7.86 -23.82
C SER A 387 -20.91 -8.86 -24.16
N VAL A 388 -21.09 -10.12 -23.81
CA VAL A 388 -20.35 -11.29 -24.28
C VAL A 388 -21.34 -12.15 -25.06
#